data_AF-A0A2H6EPA4-F1
#
_entry.id   AF-A0A2H6EPA4-F1
#
_cell.length_a   1.000
_cell.length_b   1.000
_cell.length_c   1.000
_cell.angle_alpha   90.00
_cell.angle_beta   90.00
_cell.angle_gamma   90.00
#
_symmetry.space_group_name_H-M   'P 1'
#
loop_
_entity.id
_entity.type
_entity.pdbx_description
1 polymer ?
#
loop_
_entity_poly.entity_id
_entity_poly.type
_entity_poly.pdbx_seq_one_letter_code
_entity_poly.pdbx_strand_id
1 'polypeptide(L)' 'MDLKDLVVYQLAMELANDIYSIASKWQYFDRDTVGKQIVRACDSIAANISEGYGRFSYKGNKLFCYYSHG' A
#
# COMPACT_ATOMS: atom_id res chain seq x y z
N MET A 1 -19.03 9.22 2.24
CA MET A 1 -17.83 8.48 2.64
C MET A 1 -16.80 8.76 1.58
N ASP A 2 -15.63 9.20 1.98
CA ASP A 2 -14.48 9.46 1.13
C ASP A 2 -13.44 8.34 1.33
N LEU A 3 -12.49 8.18 0.39
CA LEU A 3 -11.40 7.19 0.50
C LEU A 3 -10.65 7.31 1.84
N LYS A 4 -10.39 8.54 2.29
CA LYS A 4 -9.71 8.85 3.55
C LYS A 4 -10.49 8.40 4.79
N ASP A 5 -11.79 8.11 4.68
CA ASP A 5 -12.61 7.63 5.79
C ASP A 5 -12.48 6.10 5.95
N LEU A 6 -11.89 5.40 4.97
CA LEU A 6 -11.66 3.97 5.07
C LEU A 6 -10.51 3.67 6.03
N VAL A 7 -10.85 3.04 7.16
CA VAL A 7 -9.86 2.60 8.17
C VAL A 7 -8.77 1.74 7.53
N VAL A 8 -9.12 0.84 6.60
CA VAL A 8 -8.14 0.00 5.90
C VAL A 8 -7.17 0.80 5.02
N TYR A 9 -7.63 1.91 4.43
CA TYR A 9 -6.76 2.81 3.66
C TYR A 9 -5.80 3.58 4.58
N GLN A 10 -6.30 4.08 5.72
CA GLN A 10 -5.46 4.75 6.72
C GLN A 10 -4.37 3.83 7.25
N LEU A 11 -4.74 2.59 7.64
CA LEU A 11 -3.79 1.58 8.10
C LEU A 11 -2.74 1.23 7.04
N ALA A 12 -3.12 1.15 5.76
CA ALA A 12 -2.17 0.90 4.67
C ALA A 12 -1.18 2.06 4.49
N MET A 13 -1.64 3.31 4.61
CA MET A 13 -0.78 4.50 4.56
C MET A 13 0.18 4.58 5.76
N GLU A 14 -0.29 4.24 6.96
CA GLU A 14 0.54 4.16 8.18
C GLU A 14 1.63 3.09 8.02
N LEU A 15 1.27 1.90 7.55
CA LEU A 15 2.21 0.82 7.28
C LEU A 15 3.30 1.25 6.28
N ALA A 16 2.92 1.91 5.19
CA ALA A 16 3.87 2.41 4.20
C ALA A 16 4.87 3.40 4.80
N ASN A 17 4.39 4.33 5.63
CA ASN A 17 5.25 5.30 6.32
C ASN A 17 6.24 4.63 7.28
N ASP A 18 5.77 3.63 8.06
CA ASP A 18 6.61 2.88 8.98
C ASP A 18 7.72 2.12 8.25
N ILE A 19 7.35 1.41 7.18
CA ILE A 19 8.29 0.64 6.36
C ILE A 19 9.29 1.57 5.66
N TYR A 20 8.85 2.71 5.16
CA TYR A 20 9.74 3.73 4.60
C TYR A 20 10.75 4.22 5.65
N SER A 21 10.30 4.54 6.86
CA SER A 21 11.14 4.99 7.98
C SER A 21 12.18 3.93 8.39
N ILE A 22 11.80 2.65 8.36
CA ILE A 22 12.70 1.53 8.64
C ILE A 22 13.73 1.37 7.52
N ALA A 23 13.27 1.21 6.27
CA ALA A 23 14.13 0.95 5.12
C ALA A 23 15.12 2.10 4.84
N SER A 24 14.71 3.35 5.13
CA SER A 24 15.58 4.52 4.94
C SER A 24 16.85 4.48 5.80
N LYS A 25 16.82 3.78 6.94
CA LYS A 25 17.94 3.64 7.88
C LYS A 25 18.91 2.52 7.51
N TRP A 26 18.57 1.69 6.53
CA TRP A 26 19.43 0.58 6.13
C TRP A 26 20.68 1.05 5.38
N GLN A 27 21.72 0.21 5.38
CA GLN A 27 22.90 0.43 4.56
C GLN A 27 22.54 0.42 3.08
N TYR A 28 23.38 1.06 2.26
CA TYR A 28 23.08 1.29 0.85
C TYR A 28 22.65 0.03 0.11
N PHE A 29 23.40 -1.08 0.27
CA PHE A 29 23.12 -2.32 -0.45
C PHE A 29 21.75 -2.91 -0.11
N ASP A 30 21.44 -3.07 1.18
CA ASP A 30 20.15 -3.62 1.62
C ASP A 30 18.98 -2.69 1.26
N ARG A 31 19.20 -1.36 1.38
CA ARG A 31 18.20 -0.35 1.02
C ARG A 31 17.91 -0.36 -0.48
N ASP A 32 18.95 -0.46 -1.31
CA ASP A 32 18.82 -0.44 -2.77
C ASP A 32 18.20 -1.73 -3.33
N THR A 33 18.43 -2.85 -2.64
CA THR A 33 17.90 -4.16 -3.02
C THR A 33 16.52 -4.40 -2.40
N VAL A 34 16.48 -4.94 -1.18
CA VAL A 34 15.25 -5.36 -0.51
C VAL A 34 14.45 -4.15 -0.01
N GLY A 35 15.13 -3.08 0.41
CA GLY A 35 14.48 -1.87 0.93
C GLY A 35 13.56 -1.20 -0.09
N LYS A 36 14.02 -1.03 -1.32
CA LYS A 36 13.18 -0.51 -2.41
C LYS A 36 12.03 -1.44 -2.76
N GLN A 37 12.22 -2.76 -2.69
CA GLN A 37 11.16 -3.73 -2.98
C GLN A 37 10.06 -3.69 -1.91
N ILE A 38 10.43 -3.70 -0.63
CA ILE A 38 9.44 -3.71 0.46
C ILE A 38 8.66 -2.40 0.54
N VAL A 39 9.31 -1.25 0.33
CA VAL A 39 8.61 0.06 0.27
C VAL A 39 7.57 0.06 -0.85
N ARG A 40 7.94 -0.39 -2.05
CA ARG A 40 7.01 -0.47 -3.19
C ARG A 40 5.85 -1.42 -2.94
N ALA A 41 6.10 -2.55 -2.29
CA ALA A 41 5.07 -3.52 -1.95
C ALA A 41 4.08 -2.92 -0.94
N CYS A 42 4.56 -2.19 0.07
CA CYS A 42 3.68 -1.54 1.05
C CYS A 42 2.87 -0.39 0.45
N ASP A 43 3.49 0.46 -0.39
CA ASP A 43 2.80 1.55 -1.09
C ASP A 43 1.67 1.03 -2.02
N SER A 44 1.87 -0.15 -2.64
CA SER A 44 0.90 -0.72 -3.56
C SER A 44 -0.41 -1.13 -2.89
N ILE A 45 -0.40 -1.42 -1.58
CA ILE A 45 -1.60 -1.80 -0.82
C ILE A 45 -2.60 -0.63 -0.83
N ALA A 46 -2.15 0.56 -0.46
CA ALA A 46 -2.96 1.77 -0.45
C ALA A 46 -3.39 2.20 -1.86
N ALA A 47 -2.50 2.06 -2.85
CA ALA A 47 -2.82 2.33 -4.25
C ALA A 47 -3.95 1.42 -4.76
N ASN A 48 -3.87 0.12 -4.52
CA ASN A 48 -4.91 -0.83 -4.91
C ASN A 48 -6.24 -0.57 -4.17
N ILE A 49 -6.22 -0.23 -2.88
CA ILE A 49 -7.44 0.15 -2.14
C ILE A 49 -8.09 1.39 -2.79
N SER A 50 -7.28 2.42 -3.11
CA SER A 50 -7.75 3.63 -3.78
C SER A 50 -8.34 3.34 -5.15
N GLU A 51 -7.68 2.51 -5.95
CA GLU A 51 -8.15 2.11 -7.28
C GLU A 51 -9.45 1.31 -7.21
N GLY A 52 -9.57 0.40 -6.25
CA GLY A 52 -10.79 -0.37 -5.98
C GLY A 52 -11.96 0.52 -5.55
N TYR A 53 -11.69 1.48 -4.66
CA TYR A 53 -12.67 2.45 -4.18
C TYR A 53 -13.28 3.29 -5.30
N GLY A 54 -12.45 3.66 -6.29
CA GLY A 54 -12.90 4.41 -7.47
C GLY A 54 -13.76 3.61 -8.46
N ARG A 55 -13.97 2.29 -8.26
CA ARG A 55 -14.77 1.46 -9.16
C ARG A 55 -16.25 1.50 -8.80
N PHE A 56 -17.09 1.76 -9.82
CA PHE A 56 -18.56 1.75 -9.69
C PHE A 56 -19.19 0.34 -9.60
N SER A 57 -18.39 -0.74 -9.64
CA SER A 57 -18.90 -2.12 -9.56
C SER A 57 -18.27 -2.90 -8.42
N TYR A 58 -19.10 -3.67 -7.71
CA TYR A 58 -18.66 -4.52 -6.60
C TYR A 58 -17.56 -5.51 -7.01
N LYS A 59 -17.68 -6.12 -8.20
CA LYS A 59 -16.67 -7.04 -8.74
C LYS A 59 -15.33 -6.36 -8.96
N GLY A 60 -15.33 -5.12 -9.48
CA GLY A 60 -14.12 -4.34 -9.68
C GLY A 60 -13.44 -4.01 -8.35
N ASN A 61 -14.18 -3.49 -7.37
CA ASN A 61 -13.63 -3.18 -6.05
C ASN A 61 -13.04 -4.43 -5.37
N LYS A 62 -13.76 -5.57 -5.40
CA LYS A 62 -13.30 -6.83 -4.82
C LYS A 62 -11.98 -7.33 -5.43
N LEU A 63 -11.80 -7.18 -6.75
CA LEU A 63 -10.56 -7.59 -7.43
C LEU A 63 -9.36 -6.81 -6.91
N PHE A 64 -9.50 -5.50 -6.75
CA PHE A 64 -8.43 -4.65 -6.23
C PHE A 64 -8.10 -4.95 -4.77
N CYS A 65 -9.08 -5.33 -3.95
CA CYS A 65 -8.80 -5.82 -2.60
C CYS A 65 -7.96 -7.12 -2.60
N TYR A 66 -8.11 -7.99 -3.60
CA TYR A 66 -7.24 -9.16 -3.74
C TYR A 66 -5.82 -8.77 -4.14
N TYR A 67 -5.66 -7.76 -5.00
CA TYR A 67 -4.34 -7.21 -5.34
C TYR A 67 -3.66 -6.50 -4.16
N SER A 68 -4.42 -5.85 -3.27
CA SER A 68 -3.88 -5.31 -2.03
C SER A 68 -3.40 -6.39 -1.05
N HIS A 69 -3.92 -7.62 -1.15
CA HIS A 69 -3.58 -8.71 -0.25
C HIS A 69 -2.38 -9.54 -0.76
N GLY A 70 -2.18 -9.64 -2.07
CA GLY A 70 -1.11 -10.44 -2.70
C GLY A 70 0.17 -9.64 -2.90
#